data_AF-A0A318YGU6-F1
#
_entry.id   AF-A0A318YGU6-F1
#
_cell.length_a   1.000
_cell.length_b   1.000
_cell.length_c   1.000
_cell.angle_alpha   90.00
_cell.angle_beta   90.00
_cell.angle_gamma   90.00
#
_symmetry.space_group_name_H-M   'P 1'
#
loop_
_entity.id
_entity.type
_entity.pdbx_description
1 polymer ?
#
loop_
_entity_poly.entity_id
_entity_poly.type
_entity_poly.pdbx_seq_one_letter_code
_entity_poly.pdbx_strand_id
1 'polypeptide(L)'
;MYYYLVLLRLLTLIPLTTSYSVDQLWTLTTHFWDNFLYPANTAHINPNDTSIFSDNVQGRVDVTRTFTDRDLNNEYIFGLFSQPTHPSIFGVPIAYNITQFAATQNTVASTVVLTFNITTFDLIIPGVITAWFEFNPSGQITQYDAVFRWLEWLFVQILQAAGRKFHSTNETEIRAKVADLFARTICRTEEEYCLGRNRQYASMQDCYVFLTQKIRFGQPYEMGRNTLLCREVHDNMVRLNPDVHCAHIGPSGGDYCMDDQSYEEVVLERYFRASWVPDNLAPMNVWVWQNGSESRTV
;
A
#
# COMPACT_ATOMS: atom_id res chain seq x y z
N MET A 1 -27.90 7.05 64.34
CA MET A 1 -28.55 7.42 63.07
C MET A 1 -27.72 8.49 62.39
N TYR A 2 -26.69 8.11 61.63
CA TYR A 2 -26.00 9.01 60.69
C TYR A 2 -25.37 8.14 59.59
N TYR A 3 -26.02 8.17 58.42
CA TYR A 3 -25.54 7.54 57.19
C TYR A 3 -24.41 8.40 56.60
N TYR A 4 -23.22 7.81 56.38
CA TYR A 4 -22.19 8.40 55.53
C TYR A 4 -22.42 7.91 54.10
N LEU A 5 -22.90 8.80 53.22
CA LEU A 5 -22.93 8.60 51.78
C LEU A 5 -21.52 8.86 51.22
N VAL A 6 -20.89 7.81 50.68
CA VAL A 6 -19.70 7.93 49.84
C VAL A 6 -20.16 8.23 48.41
N LEU A 7 -19.95 9.47 47.95
CA LEU A 7 -20.11 9.85 46.55
C LEU A 7 -18.88 9.39 45.76
N LEU A 8 -18.98 8.22 45.10
CA LEU A 8 -18.04 7.85 44.04
C LEU A 8 -18.36 8.71 42.81
N ARG A 9 -17.54 9.73 42.52
CA ARG A 9 -17.53 10.37 41.19
C ARG A 9 -16.83 9.40 40.23
N LEU A 10 -17.61 8.68 39.41
CA LEU A 10 -17.08 8.14 38.16
C LEU A 10 -16.73 9.33 37.26
N LEU A 11 -15.44 9.63 37.15
CA LEU A 11 -14.90 10.38 36.02
C LEU A 11 -14.98 9.45 34.81
N THR A 12 -16.06 9.55 34.04
CA THR A 12 -16.05 9.06 32.66
C THR A 12 -15.02 9.89 31.91
N LEU A 13 -13.89 9.27 31.55
CA LEU A 13 -13.01 9.76 30.49
C LEU A 13 -13.87 9.84 29.22
N ILE A 14 -14.42 11.03 28.93
CA ILE A 14 -14.93 11.33 27.60
C ILE A 14 -13.68 11.32 26.71
N PRO A 15 -13.56 10.41 25.73
CA PRO A 15 -12.45 10.50 24.80
C PRO A 15 -12.54 11.88 24.15
N LEU A 16 -11.46 12.67 24.21
CA LEU A 16 -11.39 13.91 23.44
C LEU A 16 -11.51 13.51 21.97
N THR A 17 -12.71 13.65 21.41
CA THR A 17 -12.88 13.60 19.97
C THR A 17 -12.16 14.83 19.43
N THR A 18 -11.05 14.60 18.73
CA THR A 18 -10.40 15.67 17.97
C THR A 18 -11.36 16.14 16.90
N SER A 19 -11.94 17.31 17.09
CA SER A 19 -12.80 17.92 16.09
C SER A 19 -11.93 18.74 15.16
N TYR A 20 -11.66 18.21 13.97
CA TYR A 20 -11.16 18.99 12.86
C TYR A 20 -12.32 19.68 12.14
N SER A 21 -12.08 20.87 11.62
CA SER A 21 -12.91 21.46 10.58
C SER A 21 -12.67 20.77 9.24
N VAL A 22 -13.64 20.90 8.32
CA VAL A 22 -13.51 20.40 6.94
C VAL A 22 -12.28 20.99 6.26
N ASP A 23 -12.00 22.28 6.45
CA ASP A 23 -10.83 22.96 5.85
C ASP A 23 -9.50 22.44 6.39
N GLN A 24 -9.43 22.10 7.68
CA GLN A 24 -8.24 21.47 8.26
C GLN A 24 -8.03 20.07 7.68
N LEU A 25 -9.08 19.27 7.57
CA LEU A 25 -9.00 17.94 6.97
C LEU A 25 -8.66 17.99 5.48
N TRP A 26 -9.16 18.99 4.76
CA TRP A 26 -8.76 19.25 3.39
C TRP A 26 -7.25 19.53 3.31
N THR A 27 -6.75 20.42 4.17
CA THR A 27 -5.32 20.78 4.24
C THR A 27 -4.43 19.57 4.54
N LEU A 28 -4.83 18.73 5.51
CA LEU A 28 -4.11 17.49 5.84
C LEU A 28 -4.13 16.49 4.69
N THR A 29 -5.26 16.37 3.99
CA THR A 29 -5.40 15.48 2.85
C THR A 29 -4.55 15.94 1.67
N THR A 30 -4.56 17.24 1.33
CA THR A 30 -3.68 17.78 0.29
C THR A 30 -2.22 17.67 0.68
N HIS A 31 -1.89 17.85 1.96
CA HIS A 31 -0.52 17.66 2.46
C HIS A 31 -0.03 16.22 2.21
N PHE A 32 -0.86 15.21 2.43
CA PHE A 32 -0.51 13.84 2.04
C PHE A 32 -0.25 13.72 0.53
N TRP A 33 -1.19 14.19 -0.31
CA TRP A 33 -1.07 14.02 -1.76
C TRP A 33 0.09 14.83 -2.38
N ASP A 34 0.41 16.01 -1.84
CA ASP A 34 1.58 16.80 -2.23
C ASP A 34 2.88 16.01 -1.97
N ASN A 35 2.95 15.30 -0.85
CA ASN A 35 4.10 14.49 -0.47
C ASN A 35 4.09 13.08 -1.07
N PHE A 36 2.96 12.64 -1.64
CA PHE A 36 2.90 11.39 -2.41
C PHE A 36 3.55 11.53 -3.80
N LEU A 37 3.60 12.75 -4.35
CA LEU A 37 4.20 13.01 -5.66
C LEU A 37 5.73 12.86 -5.62
N TYR A 38 6.29 12.36 -6.72
CA TYR A 38 7.74 12.40 -6.95
C TYR A 38 8.18 13.83 -7.34
N PRO A 39 9.31 14.36 -6.81
CA PRO A 39 10.26 13.70 -5.90
C PRO A 39 10.00 13.94 -4.40
N ALA A 40 8.92 14.61 -4.01
CA ALA A 40 8.64 14.93 -2.61
C ALA A 40 8.56 13.66 -1.74
N ASN A 41 7.95 12.60 -2.27
CA ASN A 41 7.85 11.30 -1.62
C ASN A 41 9.19 10.72 -1.14
N THR A 42 10.30 11.01 -1.81
CA THR A 42 11.61 10.48 -1.46
C THR A 42 12.08 10.88 -0.05
N ALA A 43 11.63 12.04 0.45
CA ALA A 43 11.95 12.50 1.80
C ALA A 43 11.25 11.66 2.89
N HIS A 44 10.11 11.06 2.57
CA HIS A 44 9.23 10.34 3.51
C HIS A 44 9.54 8.85 3.62
N ILE A 45 10.54 8.37 2.87
CA ILE A 45 11.05 7.00 2.98
C ILE A 45 11.98 6.85 4.19
N ASN A 46 12.48 7.96 4.74
CA ASN A 46 13.36 7.94 5.90
C ASN A 46 12.63 7.34 7.11
N PRO A 47 13.17 6.33 7.80
CA PRO A 47 12.54 5.73 8.99
C PRO A 47 12.34 6.72 10.14
N ASN A 48 13.10 7.83 10.14
CA ASN A 48 12.95 8.91 11.11
C ASN A 48 11.92 9.98 10.70
N ASP A 49 11.32 9.88 9.51
CA ASP A 49 10.27 10.82 9.13
C ASP A 49 9.00 10.53 9.94
N THR A 50 8.54 11.55 10.66
CA THR A 50 7.34 11.48 11.50
C THR A 50 6.24 12.42 11.01
N SER A 51 6.39 13.00 9.82
CA SER A 51 5.53 14.10 9.35
C SER A 51 4.18 13.65 8.81
N ILE A 52 4.08 12.44 8.24
CA ILE A 52 2.85 11.94 7.61
C ILE A 52 2.10 10.91 8.46
N PHE A 53 2.77 9.80 8.80
CA PHE A 53 2.15 8.69 9.52
C PHE A 53 2.49 8.69 11.01
N SER A 54 1.53 8.25 11.84
CA SER A 54 1.80 7.99 13.25
C SER A 54 2.63 6.71 13.42
N ASP A 55 3.36 6.57 14.54
CA ASP A 55 4.25 5.43 14.80
C ASP A 55 3.59 4.08 14.56
N ASN A 56 2.32 3.95 14.98
CA ASN A 56 1.54 2.72 14.97
C ASN A 56 0.45 2.71 13.87
N VAL A 57 0.65 3.43 12.76
CA VAL A 57 -0.33 3.52 11.66
C VAL A 57 -0.76 2.13 11.14
N GLN A 58 -2.01 2.04 10.70
CA GLN A 58 -2.56 0.85 10.03
C GLN A 58 -3.01 1.18 8.61
N GLY A 59 -2.30 0.66 7.61
CA GLY A 59 -2.60 0.86 6.21
C GLY A 59 -3.18 -0.37 5.54
N ARG A 60 -4.13 -0.19 4.62
CA ARG A 60 -4.57 -1.23 3.69
C ARG A 60 -4.66 -0.68 2.28
N VAL A 61 -4.19 -1.45 1.31
CA VAL A 61 -4.33 -1.16 -0.12
C VAL A 61 -4.92 -2.39 -0.82
N ASP A 62 -6.09 -2.23 -1.42
CA ASP A 62 -6.98 -3.30 -1.91
C ASP A 62 -6.30 -4.40 -2.74
N VAL A 63 -5.38 -4.04 -3.64
CA VAL A 63 -4.71 -4.99 -4.55
C VAL A 63 -3.43 -5.59 -3.99
N THR A 64 -2.98 -5.13 -2.82
CA THR A 64 -1.78 -5.63 -2.14
C THR A 64 -2.16 -6.28 -0.80
N ARG A 65 -1.81 -5.67 0.33
CA ARG A 65 -2.01 -6.18 1.70
C ARG A 65 -2.27 -5.06 2.71
N THR A 66 -2.17 -5.43 3.97
CA THR A 66 -2.13 -4.56 5.13
C THR A 66 -0.69 -4.25 5.54
N PHE A 67 -0.47 -3.07 6.14
CA PHE A 67 0.84 -2.56 6.52
C PHE A 67 0.75 -1.96 7.92
N THR A 68 1.44 -2.57 8.88
CA THR A 68 1.44 -2.11 10.27
C THR A 68 2.73 -1.37 10.58
N ASP A 69 2.59 -0.27 11.34
CA ASP A 69 3.66 0.61 11.79
C ASP A 69 4.26 1.51 10.70
N ARG A 70 4.85 2.62 11.15
CA ARG A 70 5.24 3.72 10.26
C ARG A 70 6.26 3.32 9.22
N ASP A 71 7.34 2.63 9.61
CA ASP A 71 8.47 2.37 8.72
C ASP A 71 8.03 1.60 7.47
N LEU A 72 7.20 0.58 7.69
CA LEU A 72 6.61 -0.20 6.61
C LEU A 72 5.69 0.66 5.74
N ASN A 73 4.78 1.44 6.33
CA ASN A 73 3.88 2.30 5.56
C ASN A 73 4.65 3.37 4.75
N ASN A 74 5.73 3.93 5.29
CA ASN A 74 6.61 4.84 4.58
C ASN A 74 7.24 4.17 3.35
N GLU A 75 7.79 2.97 3.51
CA GLU A 75 8.40 2.20 2.42
C GLU A 75 7.38 1.85 1.33
N TYR A 76 6.19 1.35 1.69
CA TYR A 76 5.17 0.96 0.70
C TYR A 76 4.51 2.13 0.00
N ILE A 77 4.15 3.18 0.72
CA ILE A 77 3.43 4.32 0.14
C ILE A 77 4.38 5.25 -0.61
N PHE A 78 5.58 5.50 -0.11
CA PHE A 78 6.50 6.44 -0.74
C PHE A 78 7.62 5.73 -1.52
N GLY A 79 8.17 4.65 -0.98
CA GLY A 79 9.28 3.91 -1.58
C GLY A 79 8.93 3.25 -2.90
N LEU A 80 7.75 2.63 -3.02
CA LEU A 80 7.25 2.03 -4.26
C LEU A 80 7.32 3.00 -5.45
N PHE A 81 7.03 4.28 -5.21
CA PHE A 81 6.91 5.31 -6.24
C PHE A 81 8.11 6.27 -6.28
N SER A 82 9.27 5.83 -5.77
CA SER A 82 10.44 6.70 -5.58
C SER A 82 11.51 6.59 -6.68
N GLN A 83 11.38 5.60 -7.58
CA GLN A 83 12.43 5.26 -8.54
C GLN A 83 11.97 5.47 -10.00
N PRO A 84 12.02 6.70 -10.54
CA PRO A 84 11.48 7.01 -11.86
C PRO A 84 12.24 6.38 -13.04
N THR A 85 13.44 5.85 -12.80
CA THR A 85 14.28 5.21 -13.83
C THR A 85 14.40 3.70 -13.65
N HIS A 86 13.93 3.16 -12.53
CA HIS A 86 13.92 1.72 -12.31
C HIS A 86 12.72 1.12 -13.06
N PRO A 87 12.89 0.02 -13.82
CA PRO A 87 11.78 -0.61 -14.52
C PRO A 87 10.67 -0.99 -13.54
N SER A 88 9.47 -0.46 -13.77
CA SER A 88 8.29 -0.71 -12.96
C SER A 88 7.00 -0.61 -13.76
N ILE A 89 5.93 -1.24 -13.26
CA ILE A 89 4.61 -1.30 -13.89
C ILE A 89 3.85 0.02 -13.75
N PHE A 90 4.00 0.74 -12.63
CA PHE A 90 3.25 1.97 -12.33
C PHE A 90 4.05 3.26 -12.39
N GLY A 91 5.38 3.20 -12.55
CA GLY A 91 6.20 4.41 -12.60
C GLY A 91 6.09 5.26 -11.34
N VAL A 92 6.02 6.57 -11.49
CA VAL A 92 5.89 7.52 -10.35
C VAL A 92 4.72 8.51 -10.55
N PRO A 93 4.02 8.91 -9.49
CA PRO A 93 2.99 9.94 -9.55
C PRO A 93 3.64 11.32 -9.66
N ILE A 94 3.17 12.15 -10.59
CA ILE A 94 3.77 13.47 -10.89
C ILE A 94 2.78 14.64 -10.76
N ALA A 95 1.49 14.34 -10.69
CA ALA A 95 0.44 15.33 -10.46
C ALA A 95 -0.80 14.63 -9.91
N TYR A 96 -1.67 15.37 -9.22
CA TYR A 96 -2.95 14.85 -8.76
C TYR A 96 -4.05 15.91 -8.83
N ASN A 97 -5.30 15.46 -8.79
CA ASN A 97 -6.47 16.30 -8.59
C ASN A 97 -7.51 15.56 -7.73
N ILE A 98 -7.96 16.17 -6.63
CA ILE A 98 -9.02 15.61 -5.77
C ILE A 98 -10.37 15.91 -6.43
N THR A 99 -11.14 14.86 -6.72
CA THR A 99 -12.43 14.94 -7.44
C THR A 99 -13.64 14.73 -6.54
N GLN A 100 -13.45 14.04 -5.42
CA GLN A 100 -14.48 13.79 -4.42
C GLN A 100 -13.83 13.91 -3.04
N PHE A 101 -14.53 14.55 -2.12
CA PHE A 101 -14.07 14.73 -0.75
C PHE A 101 -15.28 14.76 0.19
N ALA A 102 -15.23 13.95 1.24
CA ALA A 102 -16.18 13.96 2.33
C ALA A 102 -15.40 13.81 3.64
N ALA A 103 -15.82 14.53 4.67
CA ALA A 103 -15.12 14.60 5.94
C ALA A 103 -16.09 14.55 7.10
N THR A 104 -15.71 13.84 8.15
CA THR A 104 -16.46 13.76 9.41
C THR A 104 -15.51 13.52 10.57
N GLN A 105 -15.64 14.29 11.65
CA GLN A 105 -14.76 14.25 12.83
C GLN A 105 -13.27 14.39 12.47
N ASN A 106 -12.50 13.31 12.52
CA ASN A 106 -11.09 13.24 12.15
C ASN A 106 -10.84 12.32 10.95
N THR A 107 -11.90 11.95 10.23
CA THR A 107 -11.87 11.02 9.10
C THR A 107 -12.22 11.72 7.81
N VAL A 108 -11.54 11.34 6.73
CA VAL A 108 -11.78 11.80 5.37
C VAL A 108 -11.97 10.59 4.45
N ALA A 109 -12.87 10.71 3.49
CA ALA A 109 -12.89 9.91 2.28
C ALA A 109 -12.63 10.83 1.08
N SER A 110 -11.68 10.47 0.23
CA SER A 110 -11.37 11.25 -0.98
C SER A 110 -11.13 10.36 -2.19
N THR A 111 -11.48 10.85 -3.38
CA THR A 111 -11.14 10.23 -4.66
C THR A 111 -10.21 11.16 -5.44
N VAL A 112 -9.06 10.64 -5.84
CA VAL A 112 -7.99 11.39 -6.46
C VAL A 112 -7.64 10.81 -7.82
N VAL A 113 -7.57 11.68 -8.82
CA VAL A 113 -7.01 11.34 -10.14
C VAL A 113 -5.54 11.69 -10.10
N LEU A 114 -4.67 10.69 -10.23
CA LEU A 114 -3.22 10.86 -10.26
C LEU A 114 -2.71 10.71 -11.68
N THR A 115 -1.73 11.52 -12.07
CA THR A 115 -0.97 11.31 -13.30
C THR A 115 0.28 10.51 -12.98
N PHE A 116 0.39 9.32 -13.56
CA PHE A 116 1.57 8.48 -13.45
C PHE A 116 2.48 8.66 -14.66
N ASN A 117 3.78 8.77 -14.42
CA ASN A 117 4.82 8.72 -15.43
C ASN A 117 5.49 7.35 -15.40
N ILE A 118 5.12 6.48 -16.34
CA ILE A 118 5.61 5.12 -16.51
C ILE A 118 6.67 5.12 -17.61
N THR A 119 7.84 5.63 -17.26
CA THR A 119 9.02 5.73 -18.14
C THR A 119 9.39 4.38 -18.76
N THR A 120 9.23 3.28 -18.03
CA THR A 120 9.41 1.90 -18.51
C THR A 120 8.73 1.65 -19.86
N PHE A 121 7.52 2.16 -20.05
CA PHE A 121 6.70 1.96 -21.25
C PHE A 121 6.43 3.24 -22.04
N ASP A 122 7.20 4.31 -21.79
CA ASP A 122 7.05 5.62 -22.44
C ASP A 122 5.60 6.14 -22.36
N LEU A 123 4.96 5.99 -21.19
CA LEU A 123 3.54 6.24 -20.97
C LEU A 123 3.32 7.22 -19.82
N ILE A 124 2.58 8.31 -20.10
CA ILE A 124 1.99 9.18 -19.08
C ILE A 124 0.48 8.96 -19.10
N ILE A 125 -0.09 8.56 -17.96
CA ILE A 125 -1.50 8.12 -17.91
C ILE A 125 -2.15 8.46 -16.58
N PRO A 126 -3.46 8.82 -16.56
CA PRO A 126 -4.19 8.96 -15.30
C PRO A 126 -4.53 7.61 -14.67
N GLY A 127 -4.36 7.51 -13.36
CA GLY A 127 -4.94 6.48 -12.50
C GLY A 127 -5.87 7.11 -11.46
N VAL A 128 -6.69 6.29 -10.80
CA VAL A 128 -7.65 6.79 -9.80
C VAL A 128 -7.53 5.99 -8.52
N ILE A 129 -7.34 6.69 -7.39
CA ILE A 129 -7.33 6.10 -6.06
C ILE A 129 -8.48 6.71 -5.25
N THR A 130 -9.24 5.87 -4.55
CA THR A 130 -10.12 6.31 -3.46
C THR A 130 -9.48 5.90 -2.15
N ALA A 131 -9.33 6.84 -1.22
CA ALA A 131 -8.70 6.60 0.06
C ALA A 131 -9.55 7.14 1.21
N TRP A 132 -9.62 6.36 2.29
CA TRP A 132 -10.02 6.82 3.60
C TRP A 132 -8.79 7.13 4.44
N PHE A 133 -8.81 8.23 5.18
CA PHE A 133 -7.77 8.62 6.13
C PHE A 133 -8.40 8.96 7.47
N GLU A 134 -7.77 8.53 8.56
CA GLU A 134 -8.04 9.01 9.91
C GLU A 134 -6.82 9.75 10.43
N PHE A 135 -7.02 10.91 11.07
CA PHE A 135 -5.94 11.74 11.60
C PHE A 135 -5.96 11.81 13.13
N ASN A 136 -4.78 11.78 13.76
CA ASN A 136 -4.62 12.06 15.18
C ASN A 136 -4.58 13.58 15.47
N PRO A 137 -4.53 14.05 16.74
CA PRO A 137 -4.45 15.49 17.07
C PRO A 137 -3.21 16.21 16.52
N SER A 138 -2.14 15.47 16.17
CA SER A 138 -0.91 16.01 15.60
C SER A 138 -0.98 16.15 14.07
N GLY A 139 -2.10 15.78 13.45
CA GLY A 139 -2.28 15.81 11.99
C GLY A 139 -1.65 14.62 11.26
N GLN A 140 -1.20 13.59 11.98
CA GLN A 140 -0.65 12.38 11.37
C GLN A 140 -1.75 11.38 11.06
N ILE A 141 -1.59 10.61 9.99
CA ILE A 141 -2.50 9.53 9.61
C ILE A 141 -2.30 8.34 10.58
N THR A 142 -3.38 7.90 11.23
CA THR A 142 -3.42 6.73 12.14
C THR A 142 -3.92 5.47 11.48
N GLN A 143 -4.78 5.60 10.48
CA GLN A 143 -5.18 4.50 9.63
C GLN A 143 -5.59 5.00 8.25
N TYR A 144 -5.43 4.13 7.24
CA TYR A 144 -5.92 4.38 5.90
C TYR A 144 -6.41 3.11 5.20
N ASP A 145 -7.37 3.29 4.30
CA ASP A 145 -7.88 2.24 3.42
C ASP A 145 -7.97 2.77 1.99
N ALA A 146 -7.15 2.24 1.09
CA ALA A 146 -7.00 2.75 -0.28
C ALA A 146 -7.38 1.70 -1.32
N VAL A 147 -8.05 2.16 -2.38
CA VAL A 147 -8.57 1.33 -3.47
C VAL A 147 -8.15 1.93 -4.80
N PHE A 148 -7.52 1.14 -5.66
CA PHE A 148 -7.31 1.52 -7.06
C PHE A 148 -8.60 1.30 -7.86
N ARG A 149 -9.22 2.40 -8.32
CA ARG A 149 -10.41 2.30 -9.16
C ARG A 149 -10.03 1.91 -10.58
N TRP A 150 -10.71 0.87 -11.09
CA TRP A 150 -10.55 0.38 -12.46
C TRP A 150 -9.13 -0.06 -12.80
N LEU A 151 -8.39 -0.60 -11.83
CA LEU A 151 -7.00 -1.01 -12.02
C LEU A 151 -6.84 -1.97 -13.21
N GLU A 152 -7.80 -2.88 -13.40
CA GLU A 152 -7.80 -3.80 -14.55
C GLU A 152 -7.77 -3.07 -15.90
N TRP A 153 -8.54 -1.98 -16.03
CA TRP A 153 -8.59 -1.18 -17.25
C TRP A 153 -7.33 -0.34 -17.44
N LEU A 154 -6.78 0.21 -16.35
CA LEU A 154 -5.47 0.87 -16.38
C LEU A 154 -4.38 -0.11 -16.84
N PHE A 155 -4.41 -1.35 -16.35
CA PHE A 155 -3.45 -2.38 -16.72
C PHE A 155 -3.51 -2.75 -18.21
N VAL A 156 -4.71 -2.76 -18.82
CA VAL A 156 -4.85 -2.92 -20.28
C VAL A 156 -4.11 -1.82 -21.03
N GLN A 157 -4.23 -0.56 -20.59
CA GLN A 157 -3.53 0.57 -21.23
C GLN A 157 -2.01 0.47 -21.09
N ILE A 158 -1.53 0.02 -19.93
CA ILE A 158 -0.10 -0.22 -19.67
C ILE A 158 0.44 -1.32 -20.60
N LEU A 159 -0.26 -2.46 -20.71
CA LEU A 159 0.15 -3.53 -21.62
C LEU A 159 0.08 -3.12 -23.09
N GLN A 160 -0.86 -2.26 -23.49
CA GLN A 160 -0.88 -1.69 -24.84
C GLN A 160 0.33 -0.79 -25.10
N ALA A 161 0.78 -0.01 -24.12
CA ALA A 161 2.01 0.77 -24.22
C ALA A 161 3.25 -0.13 -24.32
N ALA A 162 3.31 -1.20 -23.53
CA ALA A 162 4.34 -2.23 -23.65
C ALA A 162 4.35 -2.87 -25.05
N GLY A 163 3.19 -3.18 -25.63
CA GLY A 163 3.07 -3.71 -26.99
C GLY A 163 3.64 -2.77 -28.05
N ARG A 164 3.36 -1.46 -27.94
CA ARG A 164 3.98 -0.44 -28.81
C ARG A 164 5.51 -0.45 -28.66
N LYS A 165 6.02 -0.44 -27.43
CA LYS A 165 7.47 -0.46 -27.14
C LYS A 165 8.16 -1.71 -27.69
N PHE A 166 7.49 -2.86 -27.60
CA PHE A 166 8.01 -4.14 -28.05
C PHE A 166 7.69 -4.47 -29.52
N HIS A 167 7.01 -3.57 -30.23
CA HIS A 167 6.54 -3.77 -31.60
C HIS A 167 5.72 -5.06 -31.78
N SER A 168 4.83 -5.36 -30.83
CA SER A 168 3.93 -6.52 -30.88
C SER A 168 2.49 -6.12 -30.58
N THR A 169 1.56 -6.82 -31.24
CA THR A 169 0.11 -6.75 -30.98
C THR A 169 -0.43 -8.04 -30.36
N ASN A 170 0.42 -9.06 -30.20
CA ASN A 170 0.03 -10.34 -29.61
C ASN A 170 0.10 -10.24 -28.08
N GLU A 171 -1.05 -10.32 -27.41
CA GLU A 171 -1.13 -10.15 -25.95
C GLU A 171 -0.25 -11.15 -25.18
N THR A 172 -0.16 -12.40 -25.63
CA THR A 172 0.68 -13.42 -24.99
C THR A 172 2.15 -13.07 -25.12
N GLU A 173 2.59 -12.62 -26.30
CA GLU A 173 3.96 -12.18 -26.51
C GLU A 173 4.29 -10.94 -25.68
N ILE A 174 3.39 -9.96 -25.62
CA ILE A 174 3.54 -8.75 -24.82
C ILE A 174 3.71 -9.12 -23.35
N ARG A 175 2.82 -9.94 -22.80
CA ARG A 175 2.92 -10.40 -21.40
C ARG A 175 4.22 -11.14 -21.13
N ALA A 176 4.67 -12.01 -22.05
CA ALA A 176 5.93 -12.72 -21.90
C ALA A 176 7.14 -11.77 -21.88
N LYS A 177 7.15 -10.72 -22.72
CA LYS A 177 8.23 -9.71 -22.73
C LYS A 177 8.22 -8.83 -21.48
N VAL A 178 7.05 -8.45 -20.99
CA VAL A 178 6.93 -7.73 -19.70
C VAL A 178 7.42 -8.62 -18.56
N ALA A 179 7.05 -9.91 -18.56
CA ALA A 179 7.51 -10.86 -17.56
C ALA A 179 9.04 -11.05 -17.60
N ASP A 180 9.65 -11.16 -18.78
CA ASP A 180 11.11 -11.23 -18.95
C ASP A 180 11.79 -9.97 -18.40
N LEU A 181 11.27 -8.78 -18.74
CA LEU A 181 11.79 -7.50 -18.24
C LEU A 181 11.78 -7.42 -16.71
N PHE A 182 10.64 -7.73 -16.09
CA PHE A 182 10.50 -7.67 -14.64
C PHE A 182 11.33 -8.76 -13.95
N ALA A 183 11.31 -10.00 -14.44
CA ALA A 183 12.12 -11.07 -13.85
C ALA A 183 13.62 -10.73 -13.87
N ARG A 184 14.14 -10.22 -15.00
CA ARG A 184 15.56 -9.80 -15.08
C ARG A 184 15.88 -8.63 -14.15
N THR A 185 14.94 -7.70 -13.99
CA THR A 185 15.12 -6.54 -13.11
C THR A 185 15.17 -6.98 -11.66
N ILE A 186 14.20 -7.78 -11.21
CA ILE A 186 14.14 -8.34 -9.86
C ILE A 186 15.39 -9.18 -9.55
N CYS A 187 15.82 -10.05 -10.46
CA CYS A 187 17.00 -10.88 -10.22
C CYS A 187 18.29 -10.06 -10.13
N ARG A 188 18.40 -8.95 -10.88
CA ARG A 188 19.53 -8.01 -10.71
C ARG A 188 19.48 -7.33 -9.35
N THR A 189 18.31 -6.85 -8.92
CA THR A 189 18.13 -6.25 -7.59
C THR A 189 18.48 -7.26 -6.49
N GLU A 190 18.09 -8.52 -6.64
CA GLU A 190 18.44 -9.59 -5.69
C GLU A 190 19.96 -9.79 -5.60
N GLU A 191 20.65 -9.93 -6.73
CA GLU A 191 22.11 -10.09 -6.74
C GLU A 191 22.85 -8.88 -6.16
N GLU A 192 22.30 -7.68 -6.34
CA GLU A 192 22.94 -6.43 -5.90
C GLU A 192 22.72 -6.15 -4.40
N TYR A 193 21.51 -6.39 -3.88
CA TYR A 193 21.12 -5.93 -2.54
C TYR A 193 20.82 -7.08 -1.55
N CYS A 194 20.47 -8.27 -2.03
CA CYS A 194 20.09 -9.41 -1.18
C CYS A 194 21.29 -10.33 -0.92
N LEU A 195 22.19 -9.87 -0.06
CA LEU A 195 23.46 -10.54 0.24
C LEU A 195 23.42 -11.32 1.56
N GLY A 196 24.33 -12.30 1.70
CA GLY A 196 24.49 -13.06 2.93
C GLY A 196 23.21 -13.77 3.37
N ARG A 197 22.70 -13.43 4.57
CA ARG A 197 21.45 -14.00 5.12
C ARG A 197 20.20 -13.61 4.33
N ASN A 198 20.26 -12.52 3.56
CA ASN A 198 19.14 -12.03 2.77
C ASN A 198 19.11 -12.63 1.36
N ARG A 199 20.10 -13.45 0.98
CA ARG A 199 20.12 -14.09 -0.33
C ARG A 199 18.92 -15.02 -0.50
N GLN A 200 18.20 -14.86 -1.61
CA GLN A 200 16.95 -15.58 -1.89
C GLN A 200 17.14 -16.69 -2.91
N TYR A 201 18.10 -16.53 -3.81
CA TYR A 201 18.37 -17.49 -4.89
C TYR A 201 19.82 -17.95 -4.90
N ALA A 202 20.02 -19.20 -5.33
CA ALA A 202 21.37 -19.73 -5.50
C ALA A 202 22.08 -19.08 -6.70
N SER A 203 21.35 -18.64 -7.73
CA SER A 203 21.90 -17.93 -8.89
C SER A 203 20.86 -17.04 -9.59
N MET A 204 21.32 -16.09 -10.42
CA MET A 204 20.50 -15.34 -11.37
C MET A 204 19.56 -16.24 -12.19
N GLN A 205 20.04 -17.41 -12.62
CA GLN A 205 19.26 -18.33 -13.43
C GLN A 205 18.13 -18.98 -12.62
N ASP A 206 18.38 -19.34 -11.35
CA ASP A 206 17.36 -19.91 -10.47
C ASP A 206 16.27 -18.87 -10.17
N CYS A 207 16.68 -17.62 -9.93
CA CYS A 207 15.76 -16.49 -9.79
C CYS A 207 14.88 -16.34 -11.04
N TYR A 208 15.50 -16.26 -12.22
CA TYR A 208 14.77 -16.06 -13.47
C TYR A 208 13.80 -17.21 -13.76
N VAL A 209 14.23 -18.47 -13.56
CA VAL A 209 13.38 -19.66 -13.74
C VAL A 209 12.22 -19.64 -12.77
N PHE A 210 12.44 -19.29 -11.50
CA PHE A 210 11.36 -19.20 -10.53
C PHE A 210 10.32 -18.16 -10.98
N LEU A 211 10.77 -16.95 -11.27
CA LEU A 211 9.90 -15.82 -11.62
C LEU A 211 9.13 -15.99 -12.94
N THR A 212 9.66 -16.78 -13.89
CA THR A 212 9.03 -16.96 -15.21
C THR A 212 8.36 -18.31 -15.41
N GLN A 213 8.66 -19.33 -14.59
CA GLN A 213 8.18 -20.70 -14.80
C GLN A 213 7.52 -21.34 -13.58
N LYS A 214 7.75 -20.84 -12.37
CA LYS A 214 7.22 -21.45 -11.13
C LYS A 214 6.05 -20.68 -10.53
N ILE A 215 5.96 -19.37 -10.82
CA ILE A 215 4.86 -18.52 -10.41
C ILE A 215 4.14 -17.95 -11.64
N ARG A 216 2.91 -17.51 -11.45
CA ARG A 216 2.13 -16.84 -12.50
C ARG A 216 2.55 -15.37 -12.60
N PHE A 217 2.35 -14.78 -13.78
CA PHE A 217 2.54 -13.34 -13.99
C PHE A 217 1.73 -12.53 -12.97
N GLY A 218 0.46 -12.89 -12.78
CA GLY A 218 -0.48 -12.24 -11.88
C GLY A 218 -1.50 -11.40 -12.65
N GLN A 219 -2.70 -11.27 -12.09
CA GLN A 219 -3.70 -10.30 -12.51
C GLN A 219 -3.53 -8.98 -11.74
N PRO A 220 -4.15 -7.88 -12.18
CA PRO A 220 -4.01 -6.57 -11.52
C PRO A 220 -4.44 -6.57 -10.05
N TYR A 221 -5.40 -7.41 -9.66
CA TYR A 221 -5.85 -7.58 -8.28
C TYR A 221 -5.01 -8.59 -7.46
N GLU A 222 -3.94 -9.16 -8.04
CA GLU A 222 -3.09 -10.18 -7.42
C GLU A 222 -1.71 -9.67 -7.00
N MET A 223 -1.59 -8.37 -6.71
CA MET A 223 -0.32 -7.73 -6.31
C MET A 223 0.03 -7.93 -4.83
N GLY A 224 -0.80 -8.63 -4.07
CA GLY A 224 -0.48 -9.22 -2.76
C GLY A 224 -0.46 -10.74 -2.77
N ARG A 225 -0.33 -11.38 -3.95
CA ARG A 225 -0.41 -12.83 -4.14
C ARG A 225 0.91 -13.43 -4.58
N ASN A 226 1.00 -14.76 -4.70
CA ASN A 226 2.24 -15.40 -5.17
C ASN A 226 2.42 -15.25 -6.70
N THR A 227 2.78 -14.03 -7.11
CA THR A 227 2.86 -13.61 -8.51
C THR A 227 4.15 -12.85 -8.79
N LEU A 228 4.48 -12.72 -10.08
CA LEU A 228 5.57 -11.86 -10.52
C LEU A 228 5.25 -10.38 -10.26
N LEU A 229 4.00 -9.96 -10.46
CA LEU A 229 3.58 -8.57 -10.20
C LEU A 229 3.72 -8.17 -8.73
N CYS A 230 3.39 -9.06 -7.78
CA CYS A 230 3.66 -8.78 -6.36
C CYS A 230 5.15 -8.52 -6.12
N ARG A 231 6.02 -9.34 -6.70
CA ARG A 231 7.47 -9.19 -6.53
C ARG A 231 8.01 -7.94 -7.20
N GLU A 232 7.45 -7.54 -8.34
CA GLU A 232 7.77 -6.27 -9.00
C GLU A 232 7.38 -5.05 -8.14
N VAL A 233 6.26 -5.12 -7.41
CA VAL A 233 5.92 -4.08 -6.42
C VAL A 233 7.01 -4.00 -5.34
N HIS A 234 7.46 -5.12 -4.78
CA HIS A 234 8.49 -5.10 -3.72
C HIS A 234 9.90 -4.75 -4.20
N ASP A 235 10.24 -5.06 -5.46
CA ASP A 235 11.54 -4.78 -6.07
C ASP A 235 12.01 -3.34 -5.86
N ASN A 236 11.09 -2.38 -6.03
CA ASN A 236 11.35 -0.96 -5.85
C ASN A 236 11.80 -0.57 -4.44
N MET A 237 11.52 -1.38 -3.42
CA MET A 237 11.83 -1.09 -2.03
C MET A 237 13.05 -1.85 -1.50
N VAL A 238 13.55 -2.86 -2.22
CA VAL A 238 14.66 -3.72 -1.75
C VAL A 238 15.90 -2.91 -1.39
N ARG A 239 16.28 -1.93 -2.21
CA ARG A 239 17.45 -1.08 -1.94
C ARG A 239 17.32 -0.20 -0.70
N LEU A 240 16.10 0.04 -0.22
CA LEU A 240 15.81 0.91 0.92
C LEU A 240 16.00 0.11 2.21
N ASN A 241 15.47 -1.11 2.25
CA ASN A 241 15.53 -1.99 3.41
C ASN A 241 15.60 -3.47 2.99
N PRO A 242 16.81 -3.97 2.62
CA PRO A 242 16.99 -5.34 2.15
C PRO A 242 16.58 -6.40 3.19
N ASP A 243 16.77 -6.10 4.48
CA ASP A 243 16.43 -7.02 5.58
C ASP A 243 14.93 -7.35 5.65
N VAL A 244 14.08 -6.44 5.17
CA VAL A 244 12.63 -6.64 5.08
C VAL A 244 12.26 -7.18 3.69
N HIS A 245 12.64 -6.46 2.63
CA HIS A 245 12.05 -6.68 1.31
C HIS A 245 12.68 -7.81 0.49
N CYS A 246 13.90 -8.27 0.81
CA CYS A 246 14.51 -9.36 0.07
C CYS A 246 13.65 -10.62 0.10
N ALA A 247 13.09 -10.97 1.26
CA ALA A 247 12.21 -12.14 1.36
C ALA A 247 10.97 -12.03 0.46
N HIS A 248 10.47 -10.81 0.23
CA HIS A 248 9.26 -10.58 -0.56
C HIS A 248 9.48 -10.88 -2.04
N ILE A 249 10.67 -10.57 -2.57
CA ILE A 249 11.04 -10.89 -3.96
C ILE A 249 11.54 -12.33 -4.15
N GLY A 250 11.73 -13.07 -3.06
CA GLY A 250 12.22 -14.45 -3.06
C GLY A 250 11.14 -15.53 -3.21
N PRO A 251 11.51 -16.83 -3.14
CA PRO A 251 10.58 -17.93 -3.26
C PRO A 251 9.52 -18.02 -2.15
N SER A 252 9.87 -17.63 -0.93
CA SER A 252 8.93 -17.63 0.21
C SER A 252 7.86 -16.55 0.07
N GLY A 253 8.16 -15.46 -0.65
CA GLY A 253 7.30 -14.29 -0.73
C GLY A 253 7.25 -13.45 0.55
N GLY A 254 8.01 -13.86 1.59
CA GLY A 254 8.18 -13.15 2.86
C GLY A 254 6.87 -12.66 3.50
N ASP A 255 5.83 -13.49 3.47
CA ASP A 255 4.48 -13.18 3.98
C ASP A 255 3.67 -12.13 3.20
N TYR A 256 4.23 -11.56 2.12
CA TYR A 256 3.53 -10.59 1.25
C TYR A 256 3.14 -11.15 -0.12
N CYS A 257 4.00 -11.95 -0.74
CA CYS A 257 3.71 -12.55 -2.05
C CYS A 257 3.29 -14.00 -1.94
N MET A 258 2.16 -14.24 -1.25
CA MET A 258 1.64 -15.59 -0.95
C MET A 258 0.17 -15.77 -1.37
N ASP A 259 -0.21 -17.01 -1.66
CA ASP A 259 -1.60 -17.40 -1.95
C ASP A 259 -2.31 -17.92 -0.69
N ASP A 260 -2.29 -17.11 0.36
CA ASP A 260 -2.66 -17.44 1.74
C ASP A 260 -3.93 -16.73 2.22
N GLN A 261 -4.66 -16.03 1.35
CA GLN A 261 -5.93 -15.40 1.75
C GLN A 261 -7.05 -15.74 0.75
N SER A 262 -8.20 -16.15 1.26
CA SER A 262 -9.44 -16.26 0.51
C SER A 262 -10.12 -14.90 0.32
N TYR A 263 -11.11 -14.83 -0.58
CA TYR A 263 -11.93 -13.63 -0.73
C TYR A 263 -12.70 -13.28 0.55
N GLU A 264 -13.23 -14.30 1.23
CA GLU A 264 -14.01 -14.11 2.46
C GLU A 264 -13.13 -13.59 3.60
N GLU A 265 -11.91 -14.12 3.76
CA GLU A 265 -10.94 -13.60 4.73
C GLU A 265 -10.62 -12.13 4.50
N VAL A 266 -10.34 -11.72 3.26
CA VAL A 266 -10.04 -10.32 2.93
C VAL A 266 -11.24 -9.41 3.23
N VAL A 267 -12.46 -9.83 2.88
CA VAL A 267 -13.67 -9.04 3.12
C VAL A 267 -14.02 -8.94 4.61
N LEU A 268 -13.72 -9.95 5.41
CA LEU A 268 -14.04 -10.02 6.83
C LEU A 268 -12.85 -9.68 7.75
N GLU A 269 -11.72 -9.26 7.18
CA GLU A 269 -10.49 -8.98 7.93
C GLU A 269 -10.70 -7.88 8.98
N ARG A 270 -10.49 -8.23 10.25
CA ARG A 270 -10.53 -7.30 11.39
C ARG A 270 -9.18 -6.65 11.61
N TYR A 271 -8.86 -5.71 10.73
CA TYR A 271 -7.55 -5.07 10.74
C TYR A 271 -7.52 -3.76 11.55
N PHE A 272 -8.51 -2.89 11.39
CA PHE A 272 -8.45 -1.53 11.93
C PHE A 272 -8.73 -1.47 13.43
N ARG A 273 -8.01 -0.61 14.16
CA ARG A 273 -8.24 -0.37 15.60
C ARG A 273 -9.41 0.56 15.86
N ALA A 274 -9.75 1.45 14.92
CA ALA A 274 -10.87 2.38 15.04
C ALA A 274 -11.90 2.19 13.92
N SER A 275 -13.15 2.46 14.25
CA SER A 275 -14.26 2.43 13.29
C SER A 275 -14.23 3.67 12.41
N TRP A 276 -14.33 3.47 11.10
CA TRP A 276 -14.59 4.53 10.12
C TRP A 276 -15.96 5.21 10.29
N VAL A 277 -16.88 4.57 11.03
CA VAL A 277 -18.22 5.07 11.30
C VAL A 277 -18.24 5.83 12.63
N PRO A 278 -18.62 7.13 12.63
CA PRO A 278 -18.67 7.97 13.82
C PRO A 278 -19.66 7.51 14.90
N ASP A 279 -19.48 8.04 16.11
CA ASP A 279 -20.45 8.04 17.23
C ASP A 279 -21.01 6.66 17.59
N ASN A 280 -20.22 5.60 17.37
CA ASN A 280 -20.62 4.22 17.58
C ASN A 280 -21.92 3.84 16.85
N LEU A 281 -22.22 4.48 15.72
CA LEU A 281 -23.40 4.16 14.91
C LEU A 281 -23.32 2.76 14.28
N ALA A 282 -22.13 2.18 14.21
CA ALA A 282 -21.88 0.80 13.78
C ALA A 282 -21.17 -0.01 14.89
N PRO A 283 -21.86 -0.39 15.98
CA PRO A 283 -21.25 -1.07 17.13
C PRO A 283 -20.75 -2.50 16.81
N MET A 284 -21.21 -3.08 15.69
CA MET A 284 -20.79 -4.39 15.21
C MET A 284 -19.98 -4.29 13.92
N ASN A 285 -19.17 -3.24 13.77
CA ASN A 285 -18.31 -3.08 12.60
C ASN A 285 -17.35 -4.26 12.48
N VAL A 286 -17.51 -5.04 11.41
CA VAL A 286 -16.78 -6.29 11.19
C VAL A 286 -15.31 -6.09 10.85
N TRP A 287 -14.86 -4.86 10.58
CA TRP A 287 -13.46 -4.54 10.28
C TRP A 287 -12.68 -4.01 11.49
N VAL A 288 -13.37 -3.75 12.61
CA VAL A 288 -12.73 -3.24 13.82
C VAL A 288 -12.30 -4.38 14.71
N TRP A 289 -11.05 -4.33 15.15
CA TRP A 289 -10.51 -5.27 16.13
C TRP A 289 -11.22 -5.08 17.49
N GLN A 290 -11.73 -6.17 18.08
CA GLN A 290 -12.39 -6.13 19.39
C GLN A 290 -11.48 -6.75 20.45
N ASN A 291 -11.24 -6.03 21.55
CA ASN A 291 -10.44 -6.51 22.68
C ASN A 291 -10.98 -7.88 23.16
N GLY A 292 -10.15 -8.93 23.07
CA GLY A 292 -10.51 -10.29 23.49
C GLY A 292 -11.06 -11.19 22.39
N SER A 293 -11.18 -10.73 21.13
CA SER A 293 -11.23 -11.67 20.01
C SER A 293 -9.81 -12.13 19.71
N GLU A 294 -9.50 -13.39 20.05
CA GLU A 294 -8.32 -14.06 19.49
C GLU A 294 -8.24 -13.78 18.00
N SER A 295 -7.05 -13.44 17.49
CA SER A 295 -6.83 -13.45 16.05
C SER A 295 -7.16 -14.86 15.57
N ARG A 296 -8.34 -15.06 15.00
CA ARG A 296 -8.57 -16.25 14.22
C ARG A 296 -7.79 -16.04 12.93
N THR A 297 -6.55 -16.52 12.94
CA THR A 297 -6.01 -17.20 11.76
C THR A 297 -7.06 -18.24 11.37
N VAL A 298 -7.82 -17.93 10.33
CA VAL A 298 -8.40 -18.94 9.45
C VAL A 298 -7.51 -18.94 8.23
#